data_AF-A0A957U2F3-F1
#
_entry.id   AF-A0A957U2F3-F1
#
_cell.length_a   1.000
_cell.length_b   1.000
_cell.length_c   1.000
_cell.angle_alpha   90.00
_cell.angle_beta   90.00
_cell.angle_gamma   90.00
#
_symmetry.space_group_name_H-M   'P 1'
#
loop_
_entity.id
_entity.type
_entity.pdbx_description
1 polymer ?
#
loop_
_entity_poly.entity_id
_entity_poly.type
_entity_poly.pdbx_seq_one_letter_code
_entity_poly.pdbx_strand_id
1 'polypeptide(L)'
;SPGEPGVLYHMGIGFTSSQVPASVQPILDQLRRTAEERNLGLIARVNEYLAPVTIDYATDVLPLTPHGNATERHIVVAYIDAAARTTPDPAAFWAEKLGVDRAKMGALVADSPALQNLVRAKLMKRGGVGYVQPGLDTFPKVEAFHKLITACGALPCAAWLDGTSPGEQSMEELLTLLIDKGAVALNIVPDRNWNIADPDVKRGKVQNLYDVVALAQRLDLPLNIGTEMNSFGQKMVDDFDAPELAPVRDAFLDGAFFIYGHTMLQRICGLGYLSPWAVALLPSRRERNDFYTALGRLVPPGAAGIELLRSVTGEMTPAAVLETCAG
;
A
#
# COMPACT_ATOMS: atom_id res chain seq x y z
N SER A 1 -5.33 -1.00 -10.65
CA SER A 1 -5.21 0.46 -10.66
C SER A 1 -6.31 1.02 -11.56
N PRO A 2 -7.12 1.99 -11.10
CA PRO A 2 -8.25 2.51 -11.87
C PRO A 2 -7.83 3.00 -13.26
N GLY A 3 -8.42 2.42 -14.31
CA GLY A 3 -8.15 2.80 -15.69
C GLY A 3 -6.80 2.36 -16.27
N GLU A 4 -6.08 1.46 -15.59
CA GLU A 4 -4.77 0.96 -16.02
C GLU A 4 -4.78 -0.58 -16.09
N PRO A 5 -5.20 -1.16 -17.23
CA PRO A 5 -5.19 -2.61 -17.42
C PRO A 5 -3.79 -3.20 -17.20
N GLY A 6 -3.72 -4.33 -16.49
CA GLY A 6 -2.46 -5.01 -16.17
C GLY A 6 -1.68 -4.42 -14.99
N VAL A 7 -2.20 -3.38 -14.33
CA VAL A 7 -1.56 -2.76 -13.15
C VAL A 7 -2.39 -3.01 -11.90
N LEU A 8 -1.78 -3.62 -10.87
CA LEU A 8 -2.38 -3.86 -9.57
C LEU A 8 -1.45 -3.40 -8.44
N TYR A 9 -2.02 -2.90 -7.34
CA TYR A 9 -1.25 -2.51 -6.17
C TYR A 9 -0.90 -3.74 -5.34
N HIS A 10 0.39 -3.91 -5.04
CA HIS A 10 0.89 -4.93 -4.13
C HIS A 10 1.62 -4.26 -2.97
N MET A 11 1.66 -4.94 -1.84
CA MET A 11 2.39 -4.51 -0.66
C MET A 11 3.16 -5.69 -0.04
N GLY A 12 4.18 -5.36 0.76
CA GLY A 12 4.73 -6.30 1.73
C GLY A 12 4.28 -5.91 3.13
N ILE A 13 3.93 -6.89 3.97
CA ILE A 13 3.56 -6.69 5.38
C ILE A 13 4.39 -7.58 6.29
N GLY A 14 4.51 -7.20 7.57
CA GLY A 14 5.22 -8.02 8.56
C GLY A 14 6.75 -8.00 8.44
N PHE A 15 7.33 -6.94 7.86
CA PHE A 15 8.79 -6.77 7.85
C PHE A 15 9.34 -6.71 9.29
N THR A 16 10.41 -7.47 9.53
CA THR A 16 11.08 -7.54 10.84
C THR A 16 12.39 -6.76 10.89
N SER A 17 12.84 -6.26 9.74
CA SER A 17 14.06 -5.48 9.56
C SER A 17 13.89 -4.49 8.41
N SER A 18 14.68 -3.40 8.45
CA SER A 18 14.84 -2.47 7.33
C SER A 18 15.99 -2.88 6.39
N GLN A 19 16.73 -3.94 6.73
CA GLN A 19 17.82 -4.46 5.90
C GLN A 19 17.29 -5.38 4.81
N VAL A 20 17.75 -5.15 3.58
CA VAL A 20 17.43 -5.98 2.43
C VAL A 20 18.59 -6.94 2.18
N PRO A 21 18.36 -8.25 2.04
CA PRO A 21 19.44 -9.19 1.74
C PRO A 21 20.15 -8.86 0.42
N ALA A 22 21.47 -9.02 0.40
CA ALA A 22 22.29 -8.72 -0.77
C ALA A 22 21.83 -9.48 -2.04
N SER A 23 21.27 -10.68 -1.89
CA SER A 23 20.75 -11.50 -2.98
C SER A 23 19.54 -10.90 -3.71
N VAL A 24 18.80 -9.98 -3.08
CA VAL A 24 17.63 -9.30 -3.67
C VAL A 24 17.79 -7.78 -3.75
N GLN A 25 18.91 -7.23 -3.29
CA GLN A 25 19.24 -5.80 -3.44
C GLN A 25 19.09 -5.29 -4.88
N PRO A 26 19.51 -6.01 -5.94
CA PRO A 26 19.33 -5.56 -7.31
C PRO A 26 17.87 -5.35 -7.72
N ILE A 27 16.92 -6.07 -7.10
CA ILE A 27 15.48 -5.88 -7.35
C ILE A 27 15.06 -4.53 -6.78
N LEU A 28 15.44 -4.22 -5.54
CA LEU A 28 15.11 -2.93 -4.92
C LEU A 28 15.74 -1.76 -5.68
N ASP A 29 16.98 -1.90 -6.12
CA ASP A 29 17.67 -0.87 -6.91
C ASP A 29 16.95 -0.64 -8.25
N GLN A 30 16.50 -1.71 -8.90
CA GLN A 30 15.69 -1.60 -10.12
C GLN A 30 14.37 -0.87 -9.87
N LEU A 31 13.67 -1.16 -8.78
CA LEU A 31 12.43 -0.46 -8.41
C LEU A 31 12.66 1.03 -8.23
N ARG A 32 13.76 1.41 -7.57
CA ARG A 32 14.15 2.82 -7.37
C ARG A 32 14.45 3.50 -8.70
N ARG A 33 15.29 2.90 -9.55
CA ARG A 33 15.62 3.44 -10.87
C ARG A 33 14.37 3.62 -11.73
N THR A 34 13.50 2.64 -11.81
CA THR A 34 12.26 2.74 -12.61
C THR A 34 11.32 3.83 -12.08
N ALA A 35 11.24 4.03 -10.76
CA ALA A 35 10.47 5.13 -10.19
C ALA A 35 11.07 6.50 -10.53
N GLU A 36 12.40 6.62 -10.44
CA GLU A 36 13.14 7.83 -10.79
C GLU A 36 13.02 8.20 -12.27
N GLU A 37 13.22 7.24 -13.18
CA GLU A 37 13.06 7.43 -14.63
C GLU A 37 11.66 7.95 -14.98
N ARG A 38 10.63 7.40 -14.31
CA ARG A 38 9.25 7.87 -14.47
C ARG A 38 9.06 9.31 -13.98
N ASN A 39 9.63 9.65 -12.84
CA ASN A 39 9.59 11.01 -12.30
C ASN A 39 10.30 12.00 -13.24
N LEU A 40 11.49 11.66 -13.74
CA LEU A 40 12.25 12.47 -14.70
C LEU A 40 11.47 12.69 -15.99
N GLY A 41 10.87 11.64 -16.55
CA GLY A 41 10.04 11.75 -17.74
C GLY A 41 8.81 12.64 -17.52
N LEU A 42 8.15 12.51 -16.36
CA LEU A 42 7.04 13.38 -15.97
C LEU A 42 7.48 14.84 -15.87
N ILE A 43 8.60 15.10 -15.19
CA ILE A 43 9.16 16.45 -15.02
C ILE A 43 9.50 17.07 -16.37
N ALA A 44 10.12 16.34 -17.29
CA ALA A 44 10.44 16.86 -18.61
C ALA A 44 9.21 17.42 -19.34
N ARG A 45 8.11 16.65 -19.38
CA ARG A 45 6.85 17.05 -20.03
C ARG A 45 6.18 18.24 -19.32
N VAL A 46 6.20 18.23 -17.99
CA VAL A 46 5.56 19.29 -17.21
C VAL A 46 6.38 20.60 -17.26
N ASN A 47 7.72 20.53 -17.26
CA ASN A 47 8.61 21.68 -17.47
C ASN A 47 8.35 22.34 -18.82
N GLU A 48 8.20 21.56 -19.90
CA GLU A 48 7.86 22.08 -21.23
C GLU A 48 6.54 22.84 -21.21
N TYR A 49 5.51 22.27 -20.57
CA TYR A 49 4.18 22.89 -20.48
C TYR A 49 4.15 24.14 -19.59
N LEU A 50 4.87 24.12 -18.47
CA LEU A 50 4.85 25.18 -17.46
C LEU A 50 5.85 26.31 -17.72
N ALA A 51 6.61 26.25 -18.84
CA ALA A 51 7.55 27.29 -19.22
C ALA A 51 6.96 28.72 -19.03
N PRO A 52 7.74 29.65 -18.44
CA PRO A 52 9.16 29.51 -18.05
C PRO A 52 9.40 28.84 -16.68
N VAL A 53 8.36 28.44 -15.94
CA VAL A 53 8.53 27.76 -14.64
C VAL A 53 9.03 26.34 -14.88
N THR A 54 10.20 26.02 -14.31
CA THR A 54 10.83 24.71 -14.40
C THR A 54 11.38 24.28 -13.04
N ILE A 55 11.54 22.97 -12.87
CA ILE A 55 12.19 22.37 -11.69
C ILE A 55 13.25 21.36 -12.12
N ASP A 56 14.26 21.19 -11.27
CA ASP A 56 15.27 20.13 -11.35
C ASP A 56 14.99 19.02 -10.34
N TYR A 57 15.08 17.75 -10.76
CA TYR A 57 14.73 16.63 -9.88
C TYR A 57 15.70 16.52 -8.69
N ALA A 58 17.00 16.68 -8.92
CA ALA A 58 18.00 16.51 -7.86
C ALA A 58 18.01 17.67 -6.87
N THR A 59 17.76 18.88 -7.36
CA THR A 59 17.88 20.13 -6.59
C THR A 59 16.57 20.57 -5.95
N ASP A 60 15.44 20.45 -6.66
CA ASP A 60 14.14 20.94 -6.17
C ASP A 60 13.27 19.82 -5.58
N VAL A 61 13.42 18.56 -6.03
CA VAL A 61 12.53 17.46 -5.62
C VAL A 61 13.14 16.57 -4.56
N LEU A 62 14.34 16.02 -4.77
CA LEU A 62 14.96 15.07 -3.83
C LEU A 62 15.11 15.62 -2.40
N PRO A 63 15.46 16.92 -2.17
CA PRO A 63 15.57 17.47 -0.82
C PRO A 63 14.25 17.50 -0.04
N LEU A 64 13.10 17.41 -0.74
CA LEU A 64 11.78 17.31 -0.10
C LEU A 64 11.50 15.92 0.47
N THR A 65 12.34 14.94 0.15
CA THR A 65 12.16 13.55 0.56
C THR A 65 13.05 13.23 1.76
N PRO A 66 12.58 12.44 2.75
CA PRO A 66 13.41 12.09 3.89
C PRO A 66 14.54 11.10 3.54
N HIS A 67 14.37 10.28 2.50
CA HIS A 67 15.29 9.19 2.15
C HIS A 67 15.40 8.94 0.62
N GLY A 68 15.29 9.98 -0.20
CA GLY A 68 15.47 9.88 -1.66
C GLY A 68 14.32 9.23 -2.44
N ASN A 69 13.21 8.89 -1.78
CA ASN A 69 12.04 8.26 -2.42
C ASN A 69 11.01 9.32 -2.84
N ALA A 70 11.28 10.02 -3.93
CA ALA A 70 10.36 11.04 -4.44
C ALA A 70 9.08 10.43 -5.03
N THR A 71 8.01 11.21 -4.94
CA THR A 71 6.67 10.86 -5.46
C THR A 71 6.11 12.06 -6.19
N GLU A 72 5.02 11.86 -6.93
CA GLU A 72 4.29 12.96 -7.58
C GLU A 72 3.98 14.12 -6.61
N ARG A 73 3.74 13.86 -5.32
CA ARG A 73 3.46 14.91 -4.34
C ARG A 73 4.65 15.85 -4.13
N HIS A 74 5.86 15.29 -4.03
CA HIS A 74 7.08 16.09 -3.91
C HIS A 74 7.31 16.94 -5.17
N ILE A 75 7.05 16.37 -6.35
CA ILE A 75 7.16 17.09 -7.63
C ILE A 75 6.19 18.26 -7.70
N VAL A 76 4.94 18.06 -7.26
CA VAL A 76 3.93 19.13 -7.21
C VAL A 76 4.36 20.27 -6.28
N VAL A 77 4.87 19.94 -5.08
CA VAL A 77 5.40 20.94 -4.15
C VAL A 77 6.52 21.74 -4.79
N ALA A 78 7.49 21.07 -5.44
CA ALA A 78 8.58 21.74 -6.14
C ALA A 78 8.07 22.72 -7.22
N TYR A 79 7.05 22.35 -8.00
CA TYR A 79 6.47 23.26 -9.00
C TYR A 79 5.74 24.47 -8.38
N ILE A 80 5.01 24.26 -7.29
CA ILE A 80 4.34 25.35 -6.57
C ILE A 80 5.38 26.33 -6.03
N ASP A 81 6.45 25.81 -5.41
CA ASP A 81 7.53 26.63 -4.88
C ASP A 81 8.29 27.37 -6.00
N ALA A 82 8.56 26.70 -7.12
CA ALA A 82 9.20 27.32 -8.28
C ALA A 82 8.34 28.44 -8.88
N ALA A 83 7.03 28.24 -9.02
CA ALA A 83 6.11 29.27 -9.50
C ALA A 83 6.08 30.47 -8.53
N ALA A 84 6.06 30.22 -7.21
CA ALA A 84 6.09 31.28 -6.21
C ALA A 84 7.38 32.13 -6.27
N ARG A 85 8.53 31.52 -6.62
CA ARG A 85 9.82 32.22 -6.75
C ARG A 85 9.99 32.97 -8.07
N THR A 86 9.43 32.45 -9.16
CA THR A 86 9.76 32.89 -10.53
C THR A 86 8.65 33.66 -11.22
N THR A 87 7.43 33.65 -10.67
CA THR A 87 6.29 34.36 -11.25
C THR A 87 5.90 35.54 -10.35
N PRO A 88 5.70 36.75 -10.90
CA PRO A 88 5.23 37.90 -10.12
C PRO A 88 3.80 37.72 -9.58
N ASP A 89 2.98 36.92 -10.26
CA ASP A 89 1.62 36.58 -9.87
C ASP A 89 1.35 35.08 -10.05
N PRO A 90 1.63 34.26 -9.02
CA PRO A 90 1.39 32.82 -9.07
C PRO A 90 -0.08 32.46 -9.33
N ALA A 91 -1.04 33.27 -8.85
CA ALA A 91 -2.46 32.99 -9.04
C ALA A 91 -2.87 33.17 -10.50
N ALA A 92 -2.37 34.22 -11.18
CA ALA A 92 -2.59 34.40 -12.61
C ALA A 92 -1.94 33.27 -13.43
N PHE A 93 -0.70 32.90 -13.09
CA PHE A 93 0.02 31.82 -13.76
C PHE A 93 -0.73 30.48 -13.69
N TRP A 94 -1.15 30.07 -12.48
CA TRP A 94 -1.88 28.81 -12.32
C TRP A 94 -3.28 28.85 -12.93
N ALA A 95 -3.96 30.00 -12.88
CA ALA A 95 -5.26 30.18 -13.53
C ALA A 95 -5.17 29.91 -15.04
N GLU A 96 -4.17 30.49 -15.70
CA GLU A 96 -3.90 30.29 -17.13
C GLU A 96 -3.54 28.83 -17.42
N LYS A 97 -2.50 28.29 -16.76
CA LYS A 97 -1.96 26.96 -17.08
C LYS A 97 -2.93 25.82 -16.76
N LEU A 98 -3.81 25.99 -15.76
CA LEU A 98 -4.75 24.94 -15.34
C LEU A 98 -6.16 25.14 -15.92
N GLY A 99 -6.40 26.25 -16.63
CA GLY A 99 -7.70 26.61 -17.18
C GLY A 99 -8.75 26.82 -16.07
N VAL A 100 -8.39 27.56 -15.03
CA VAL A 100 -9.25 27.85 -13.88
C VAL A 100 -9.45 29.35 -13.77
N ASP A 101 -10.65 29.78 -13.37
CA ASP A 101 -10.95 31.19 -13.13
C ASP A 101 -9.98 31.81 -12.10
N ARG A 102 -9.54 33.06 -12.36
CA ARG A 102 -8.52 33.74 -11.55
C ARG A 102 -8.99 34.02 -10.13
N ALA A 103 -10.26 34.40 -9.94
CA ALA A 103 -10.78 34.67 -8.60
C ALA A 103 -10.82 33.37 -7.77
N LYS A 104 -11.20 32.25 -8.39
CA LYS A 104 -11.12 30.92 -7.76
C LYS A 104 -9.68 30.52 -7.45
N MET A 105 -8.74 30.80 -8.35
CA MET A 105 -7.32 30.47 -8.13
C MET A 105 -6.72 31.22 -6.95
N GLY A 106 -7.10 32.48 -6.73
CA GLY A 106 -6.63 33.26 -5.58
C GLY A 106 -6.94 32.58 -4.23
N ALA A 107 -8.13 32.01 -4.07
CA ALA A 107 -8.50 31.25 -2.88
C ALA A 107 -7.71 29.95 -2.76
N LEU A 108 -7.48 29.25 -3.88
CA LEU A 108 -6.73 27.99 -3.91
C LEU A 108 -5.25 28.20 -3.57
N VAL A 109 -4.62 29.29 -4.02
CA VAL A 109 -3.21 29.58 -3.69
C VAL A 109 -3.01 29.81 -2.19
N ALA A 110 -4.03 30.28 -1.47
CA ALA A 110 -4.00 30.40 -0.02
C ALA A 110 -4.22 29.05 0.71
N ASP A 111 -4.72 28.03 0.01
CA ASP A 111 -4.97 26.68 0.52
C ASP A 111 -4.01 25.68 -0.14
N SER A 112 -2.84 25.50 0.48
CA SER A 112 -1.77 24.64 -0.07
C SER A 112 -2.23 23.21 -0.37
N PRO A 113 -2.97 22.49 0.51
CA PRO A 113 -3.54 21.19 0.18
C PRO A 113 -4.44 21.19 -1.06
N ALA A 114 -5.35 22.16 -1.18
CA ALA A 114 -6.25 22.26 -2.32
C ALA A 114 -5.50 22.56 -3.63
N LEU A 115 -4.53 23.47 -3.60
CA LEU A 115 -3.67 23.78 -4.74
C LEU A 115 -2.88 22.55 -5.20
N GLN A 116 -2.21 21.85 -4.27
CA GLN A 116 -1.45 20.65 -4.60
C GLN A 116 -2.32 19.59 -5.27
N ASN A 117 -3.51 19.33 -4.72
CA ASN A 117 -4.44 18.37 -5.30
C ASN A 117 -4.88 18.78 -6.71
N LEU A 118 -5.17 20.06 -6.94
CA LEU A 118 -5.57 20.58 -8.24
C LEU A 118 -4.44 20.48 -9.28
N VAL A 119 -3.24 20.95 -8.94
CA VAL A 119 -2.05 20.88 -9.83
C VAL A 119 -1.78 19.43 -10.21
N ARG A 120 -1.78 18.51 -9.24
CA ARG A 120 -1.58 17.08 -9.49
C ARG A 120 -2.65 16.50 -10.41
N ALA A 121 -3.92 16.79 -10.13
CA ALA A 121 -5.04 16.27 -10.92
C ALA A 121 -5.02 16.77 -12.37
N LYS A 122 -4.68 18.05 -12.59
CA LYS A 122 -4.66 18.67 -13.92
C LYS A 122 -3.44 18.32 -14.75
N LEU A 123 -2.27 18.18 -14.12
CA LEU A 123 -1.01 17.98 -14.84
C LEU A 123 -0.55 16.53 -14.89
N MET A 124 -0.75 15.74 -13.83
CA MET A 124 -0.06 14.45 -13.65
C MET A 124 -0.99 13.24 -13.75
N LYS A 125 -2.31 13.43 -13.66
CA LYS A 125 -3.30 12.36 -13.82
C LYS A 125 -3.81 12.25 -15.25
N ARG A 126 -4.56 11.19 -15.54
CA ARG A 126 -5.06 10.86 -16.88
C ARG A 126 -5.67 12.09 -17.56
N GLY A 127 -5.13 12.43 -18.73
CA GLY A 127 -5.50 13.62 -19.52
C GLY A 127 -4.61 14.85 -19.28
N GLY A 128 -3.79 14.84 -18.23
CA GLY A 128 -2.77 15.87 -17.99
C GLY A 128 -1.47 15.60 -18.75
N VAL A 129 -0.71 16.66 -19.01
CA VAL A 129 0.52 16.64 -19.84
C VAL A 129 1.64 15.75 -19.31
N GLY A 130 1.70 15.55 -18.00
CA GLY A 130 2.67 14.67 -17.34
C GLY A 130 2.29 13.18 -17.40
N TYR A 131 1.02 12.88 -17.66
CA TYR A 131 0.50 11.51 -17.64
C TYR A 131 0.91 10.72 -18.89
N VAL A 132 1.37 9.50 -18.66
CA VAL A 132 1.59 8.49 -19.70
C VAL A 132 0.89 7.22 -19.24
N GLN A 133 0.08 6.64 -20.13
CA GLN A 133 -0.57 5.36 -19.85
C GLN A 133 0.51 4.30 -19.61
N PRO A 134 0.48 3.58 -18.47
CA PRO A 134 1.42 2.51 -18.21
C PRO A 134 1.33 1.40 -19.27
N GLY A 135 2.49 0.95 -19.76
CA GLY A 135 2.65 -0.25 -20.55
C GLY A 135 3.15 -1.43 -19.70
N LEU A 136 3.39 -2.57 -20.36
CA LEU A 136 3.79 -3.83 -19.72
C LEU A 136 5.13 -3.77 -18.97
N ASP A 137 5.96 -2.77 -19.31
CA ASP A 137 7.31 -2.57 -18.75
C ASP A 137 7.38 -1.32 -17.85
N THR A 138 6.25 -0.65 -17.59
CA THR A 138 6.21 0.54 -16.72
C THR A 138 6.35 0.19 -15.24
N PHE A 139 5.91 -1.01 -14.85
CA PHE A 139 5.94 -1.49 -13.48
C PHE A 139 6.65 -2.84 -13.40
N PRO A 140 7.25 -3.17 -12.24
CA PRO A 140 7.86 -4.47 -12.03
C PRO A 140 6.85 -5.60 -12.21
N LYS A 141 7.33 -6.76 -12.63
CA LYS A 141 6.54 -8.00 -12.54
C LYS A 141 6.30 -8.35 -11.07
N VAL A 142 5.10 -8.83 -10.77
CA VAL A 142 4.67 -9.15 -9.40
C VAL A 142 5.59 -10.19 -8.74
N GLU A 143 6.09 -11.16 -9.50
CA GLU A 143 6.97 -12.22 -9.00
C GLU A 143 8.30 -11.66 -8.49
N ALA A 144 8.86 -10.66 -9.17
CA ALA A 144 10.08 -10.00 -8.72
C ALA A 144 9.84 -9.23 -7.42
N PHE A 145 8.70 -8.54 -7.32
CA PHE A 145 8.33 -7.81 -6.11
C PHE A 145 8.05 -8.75 -4.92
N HIS A 146 7.32 -9.84 -5.14
CA HIS A 146 7.07 -10.85 -4.11
C HIS A 146 8.36 -11.54 -3.67
N LYS A 147 9.29 -11.84 -4.59
CA LYS A 147 10.60 -12.38 -4.26
C LYS A 147 11.38 -11.45 -3.32
N LEU A 148 11.35 -10.14 -3.56
CA LEU A 148 11.96 -9.15 -2.66
C LEU A 148 11.32 -9.22 -1.27
N ILE A 149 9.99 -9.22 -1.19
CA ILE A 149 9.25 -9.24 0.08
C ILE A 149 9.57 -10.52 0.89
N THR A 150 9.46 -11.69 0.25
CA THR A 150 9.72 -12.98 0.91
C THR A 150 11.17 -13.09 1.37
N ALA A 151 12.15 -12.62 0.59
CA ALA A 151 13.55 -12.62 1.00
C ALA A 151 13.81 -11.73 2.23
N CYS A 152 13.03 -10.67 2.41
CA CYS A 152 13.06 -9.84 3.63
C CYS A 152 12.31 -10.48 4.82
N GLY A 153 11.86 -11.74 4.70
CA GLY A 153 11.10 -12.44 5.73
C GLY A 153 9.68 -11.91 5.93
N ALA A 154 9.18 -11.10 5.00
CA ALA A 154 7.86 -10.47 5.05
C ALA A 154 6.84 -11.24 4.18
N LEU A 155 5.58 -10.80 4.24
CA LEU A 155 4.44 -11.42 3.58
C LEU A 155 4.03 -10.64 2.32
N PRO A 156 4.04 -11.26 1.14
CA PRO A 156 3.49 -10.64 -0.06
C PRO A 156 1.97 -10.53 0.04
N CYS A 157 1.44 -9.33 -0.19
CA CYS A 157 0.03 -9.02 0.03
C CYS A 157 -0.55 -8.28 -1.18
N ALA A 158 -1.63 -8.81 -1.73
CA ALA A 158 -2.37 -8.17 -2.81
C ALA A 158 -3.24 -7.06 -2.23
N ALA A 159 -3.54 -6.01 -2.99
CA ALA A 159 -4.50 -4.98 -2.57
C ALA A 159 -5.78 -5.05 -3.40
N TRP A 160 -6.90 -4.90 -2.71
CA TRP A 160 -8.23 -4.74 -3.30
C TRP A 160 -8.72 -3.31 -3.08
N LEU A 161 -9.36 -2.74 -4.10
CA LEU A 161 -9.85 -1.37 -4.08
C LEU A 161 -11.30 -1.29 -3.61
N ASP A 162 -12.24 -1.75 -4.44
CA ASP A 162 -13.68 -1.59 -4.19
C ASP A 162 -14.61 -2.53 -4.97
N GLY A 163 -14.06 -3.48 -5.75
CA GLY A 163 -14.84 -4.47 -6.50
C GLY A 163 -15.41 -3.95 -7.81
N THR A 164 -15.10 -2.71 -8.21
CA THR A 164 -15.75 -2.09 -9.38
C THR A 164 -14.93 -2.21 -10.68
N SER A 165 -13.64 -2.51 -10.59
CA SER A 165 -12.81 -2.69 -11.79
C SER A 165 -13.09 -4.04 -12.47
N PRO A 166 -12.90 -4.15 -13.80
CA PRO A 166 -13.11 -5.43 -14.50
C PRO A 166 -12.32 -6.60 -13.91
N GLY A 167 -11.09 -6.36 -13.43
CA GLY A 167 -10.30 -7.38 -12.76
C GLY A 167 -10.87 -7.81 -11.41
N GLU A 168 -11.39 -6.86 -10.63
CA GLU A 168 -12.00 -7.16 -9.32
C GLU A 168 -13.43 -7.69 -9.44
N GLN A 169 -14.10 -7.55 -10.59
CA GLN A 169 -15.35 -8.26 -10.88
C GLN A 169 -15.11 -9.76 -11.11
N SER A 170 -13.89 -10.14 -11.50
CA SER A 170 -13.42 -11.53 -11.59
C SER A 170 -12.49 -11.89 -10.43
N MET A 171 -12.85 -11.49 -9.20
CA MET A 171 -11.93 -11.52 -8.06
C MET A 171 -11.40 -12.92 -7.71
N GLU A 172 -12.18 -13.98 -7.88
CA GLU A 172 -11.74 -15.34 -7.56
C GLU A 172 -10.61 -15.80 -8.50
N GLU A 173 -10.76 -15.55 -9.80
CA GLU A 173 -9.71 -15.79 -10.80
C GLU A 173 -8.47 -14.94 -10.50
N LEU A 174 -8.67 -13.65 -10.22
CA LEU A 174 -7.59 -12.74 -9.89
C LEU A 174 -6.82 -13.17 -8.63
N LEU A 175 -7.51 -13.47 -7.54
CA LEU A 175 -6.86 -13.92 -6.30
C LEU A 175 -6.16 -15.25 -6.49
N THR A 176 -6.75 -16.20 -7.21
CA THR A 176 -6.10 -17.49 -7.51
C THR A 176 -4.78 -17.25 -8.26
N LEU A 177 -4.79 -16.41 -9.29
CA LEU A 177 -3.58 -16.01 -10.02
C LEU A 177 -2.53 -15.36 -9.10
N LEU A 178 -2.94 -14.47 -8.19
CA LEU A 178 -2.01 -13.78 -7.30
C LEU A 178 -1.47 -14.70 -6.20
N ILE A 179 -2.28 -15.64 -5.71
CA ILE A 179 -1.87 -16.70 -4.78
C ILE A 179 -0.81 -17.58 -5.43
N ASP A 180 -1.02 -18.01 -6.68
CA ASP A 180 -0.04 -18.81 -7.44
C ASP A 180 1.28 -18.05 -7.64
N LYS A 181 1.21 -16.70 -7.65
CA LYS A 181 2.38 -15.82 -7.70
C LYS A 181 2.93 -15.45 -6.33
N GLY A 182 2.43 -16.04 -5.25
CA GLY A 182 2.97 -15.95 -3.90
C GLY A 182 2.28 -14.95 -2.97
N ALA A 183 1.13 -14.38 -3.34
CA ALA A 183 0.33 -13.58 -2.39
C ALA A 183 -0.19 -14.47 -1.26
N VAL A 184 -0.03 -14.03 -0.01
CA VAL A 184 -0.46 -14.78 1.19
C VAL A 184 -1.47 -14.01 2.03
N ALA A 185 -1.75 -12.76 1.69
CA ALA A 185 -2.73 -11.92 2.37
C ALA A 185 -3.40 -10.96 1.37
N LEU A 186 -4.55 -10.40 1.78
CA LEU A 186 -5.28 -9.39 1.04
C LEU A 186 -5.42 -8.10 1.86
N ASN A 187 -5.07 -6.98 1.27
CA ASN A 187 -5.24 -5.66 1.86
C ASN A 187 -6.53 -4.99 1.41
N ILE A 188 -7.25 -4.40 2.37
CA ILE A 188 -8.47 -3.62 2.15
C ILE A 188 -8.31 -2.28 2.87
N VAL A 189 -8.79 -1.19 2.25
CA VAL A 189 -8.98 0.10 2.94
C VAL A 189 -10.48 0.25 3.23
N PRO A 190 -10.94 -0.04 4.48
CA PRO A 190 -12.36 -0.16 4.77
C PRO A 190 -13.14 1.14 4.51
N ASP A 191 -12.62 2.29 4.96
CA ASP A 191 -13.31 3.60 4.83
C ASP A 191 -13.75 3.91 3.39
N ARG A 192 -12.99 3.48 2.36
CA ARG A 192 -13.32 3.69 0.94
C ARG A 192 -14.56 2.96 0.45
N ASN A 193 -15.04 1.98 1.22
CA ASN A 193 -16.05 1.02 0.79
C ASN A 193 -17.39 1.17 1.50
N TRP A 194 -17.45 1.95 2.60
CA TRP A 194 -18.70 2.24 3.32
C TRP A 194 -18.94 3.73 3.55
N ASN A 195 -17.88 4.55 3.69
CA ASN A 195 -17.97 5.98 3.96
C ASN A 195 -18.24 6.77 2.67
N ILE A 196 -19.41 6.54 2.08
CA ILE A 196 -19.81 7.04 0.77
C ILE A 196 -21.16 7.74 0.91
N ALA A 197 -21.25 8.98 0.40
CA ALA A 197 -22.45 9.81 0.52
C ALA A 197 -23.61 9.31 -0.36
N ASP A 198 -23.32 8.83 -1.56
CA ASP A 198 -24.33 8.29 -2.47
C ASP A 198 -24.80 6.90 -1.97
N PRO A 199 -26.09 6.73 -1.63
CA PRO A 199 -26.59 5.48 -1.05
C PRO A 199 -26.56 4.29 -2.01
N ASP A 200 -26.69 4.51 -3.31
CA ASP A 200 -26.65 3.44 -4.31
C ASP A 200 -25.21 2.96 -4.53
N VAL A 201 -24.27 3.89 -4.63
CA VAL A 201 -22.83 3.57 -4.71
C VAL A 201 -22.38 2.88 -3.42
N LYS A 202 -22.79 3.39 -2.25
CA LYS A 202 -22.50 2.80 -0.95
C LYS A 202 -22.98 1.36 -0.88
N ARG A 203 -24.24 1.11 -1.22
CA ARG A 203 -24.83 -0.24 -1.18
C ARG A 203 -24.03 -1.23 -2.02
N GLY A 204 -23.65 -0.85 -3.25
CA GLY A 204 -22.85 -1.70 -4.13
C GLY A 204 -21.47 -2.01 -3.55
N LYS A 205 -20.74 -1.00 -3.07
CA LYS A 205 -19.38 -1.17 -2.53
C LYS A 205 -19.35 -1.92 -1.21
N VAL A 206 -20.34 -1.72 -0.33
CA VAL A 206 -20.49 -2.50 0.89
C VAL A 206 -20.76 -3.97 0.57
N GLN A 207 -21.60 -4.26 -0.43
CA GLN A 207 -21.81 -5.64 -0.86
C GLN A 207 -20.51 -6.27 -1.39
N ASN A 208 -19.77 -5.54 -2.25
CA ASN A 208 -18.48 -6.02 -2.76
C ASN A 208 -17.47 -6.27 -1.63
N LEU A 209 -17.47 -5.45 -0.57
CA LEU A 209 -16.64 -5.64 0.62
C LEU A 209 -16.98 -6.97 1.31
N TYR A 210 -18.26 -7.27 1.50
CA TYR A 210 -18.69 -8.54 2.11
C TYR A 210 -18.28 -9.73 1.24
N ASP A 211 -18.49 -9.62 -0.07
CA ASP A 211 -18.18 -10.69 -1.02
C ASP A 211 -16.68 -10.99 -1.07
N VAL A 212 -15.83 -9.94 -1.07
CA VAL A 212 -14.37 -10.13 -1.09
C VAL A 212 -13.84 -10.67 0.25
N VAL A 213 -14.42 -10.27 1.39
CA VAL A 213 -14.05 -10.82 2.71
C VAL A 213 -14.41 -12.29 2.77
N ALA A 214 -15.63 -12.66 2.35
CA ALA A 214 -16.05 -14.06 2.30
C ALA A 214 -15.18 -14.89 1.34
N LEU A 215 -14.81 -14.33 0.19
CA LEU A 215 -13.90 -14.97 -0.76
C LEU A 215 -12.50 -15.17 -0.17
N ALA A 216 -11.94 -14.15 0.49
CA ALA A 216 -10.64 -14.24 1.15
C ALA A 216 -10.62 -15.35 2.21
N GLN A 217 -11.69 -15.47 3.00
CA GLN A 217 -11.84 -16.57 3.98
C GLN A 217 -11.89 -17.95 3.32
N ARG A 218 -12.62 -18.11 2.20
CA ARG A 218 -12.65 -19.36 1.41
C ARG A 218 -11.28 -19.72 0.83
N LEU A 219 -10.50 -18.72 0.44
CA LEU A 219 -9.17 -18.89 -0.16
C LEU A 219 -8.03 -18.91 0.86
N ASP A 220 -8.33 -18.99 2.17
CA ASP A 220 -7.33 -18.95 3.25
C ASP A 220 -6.43 -17.71 3.18
N LEU A 221 -6.97 -16.53 2.87
CA LEU A 221 -6.24 -15.26 2.83
C LEU A 221 -6.58 -14.39 4.05
N PRO A 222 -5.64 -14.19 4.99
CA PRO A 222 -5.78 -13.22 6.07
C PRO A 222 -5.88 -11.80 5.52
N LEU A 223 -6.57 -10.94 6.28
CA LEU A 223 -6.87 -9.57 5.86
C LEU A 223 -5.94 -8.57 6.55
N ASN A 224 -5.22 -7.78 5.76
CA ASN A 224 -4.59 -6.56 6.24
C ASN A 224 -5.55 -5.38 6.01
N ILE A 225 -5.73 -4.54 7.01
CA ILE A 225 -6.53 -3.33 6.85
C ILE A 225 -5.84 -2.11 7.42
N GLY A 226 -6.25 -0.94 6.95
CA GLY A 226 -5.86 0.33 7.53
C GLY A 226 -6.31 1.49 6.67
N THR A 227 -6.07 2.69 7.18
CA THR A 227 -6.60 3.92 6.58
C THR A 227 -5.84 4.40 5.34
N GLU A 228 -4.69 3.78 5.04
CA GLU A 228 -3.76 4.22 4.00
C GLU A 228 -3.46 5.72 4.11
N MET A 229 -3.17 6.18 5.34
CA MET A 229 -2.97 7.59 5.69
C MET A 229 -1.82 8.21 4.87
N ASN A 230 -2.17 8.78 3.73
CA ASN A 230 -1.26 9.36 2.73
C ASN A 230 -1.76 10.71 2.18
N SER A 231 -2.95 11.15 2.61
CA SER A 231 -3.62 12.37 2.18
C SER A 231 -4.20 13.11 3.39
N PHE A 232 -4.29 14.44 3.28
CA PHE A 232 -4.89 15.28 4.30
C PHE A 232 -6.34 14.87 4.59
N GLY A 233 -6.72 14.83 5.87
CA GLY A 233 -8.08 14.54 6.32
C GLY A 233 -8.41 13.05 6.48
N GLN A 234 -7.51 12.12 6.14
CA GLN A 234 -7.70 10.71 6.46
C GLN A 234 -7.64 10.46 7.97
N LYS A 235 -8.46 9.51 8.45
CA LYS A 235 -8.50 9.11 9.86
C LYS A 235 -7.20 8.39 10.25
N MET A 236 -6.86 8.49 11.54
CA MET A 236 -5.74 7.73 12.12
C MET A 236 -6.09 6.24 12.25
N VAL A 237 -7.35 5.93 12.56
CA VAL A 237 -7.89 4.57 12.71
C VAL A 237 -9.23 4.50 11.97
N ASP A 238 -9.51 3.36 11.34
CA ASP A 238 -10.83 3.10 10.75
C ASP A 238 -11.92 3.13 11.82
N ASP A 239 -13.12 3.57 11.42
CA ASP A 239 -14.28 3.60 12.31
C ASP A 239 -14.93 2.23 12.37
N PHE A 240 -14.41 1.37 13.26
CA PHE A 240 -14.92 0.01 13.40
C PHE A 240 -16.34 -0.07 13.93
N ASP A 241 -16.85 1.00 14.57
CA ASP A 241 -18.22 1.06 15.09
C ASP A 241 -19.27 1.35 14.01
N ALA A 242 -18.82 1.64 12.77
CA ALA A 242 -19.70 1.69 11.62
C ALA A 242 -20.46 0.35 11.45
N PRO A 243 -21.80 0.37 11.33
CA PRO A 243 -22.60 -0.85 11.23
C PRO A 243 -22.25 -1.68 10.00
N GLU A 244 -21.76 -1.05 8.93
CA GLU A 244 -21.29 -1.73 7.72
C GLU A 244 -20.01 -2.56 7.95
N LEU A 245 -19.22 -2.26 8.99
CA LEU A 245 -18.01 -3.04 9.29
C LEU A 245 -18.27 -4.16 10.30
N ALA A 246 -19.40 -4.13 11.02
CA ALA A 246 -19.73 -5.14 12.03
C ALA A 246 -19.66 -6.59 11.49
N PRO A 247 -20.19 -6.93 10.29
CA PRO A 247 -20.15 -8.30 9.77
C PRO A 247 -18.76 -8.82 9.42
N VAL A 248 -17.79 -7.93 9.20
CA VAL A 248 -16.43 -8.28 8.74
C VAL A 248 -15.36 -8.02 9.79
N ARG A 249 -15.74 -7.49 10.95
CA ARG A 249 -14.84 -7.06 12.02
C ARG A 249 -13.97 -8.19 12.54
N ASP A 250 -14.54 -9.37 12.77
CA ASP A 250 -13.80 -10.52 13.29
C ASP A 250 -12.74 -11.01 12.30
N ALA A 251 -13.06 -11.02 10.99
CA ALA A 251 -12.09 -11.36 9.95
C ALA A 251 -10.92 -10.36 9.89
N PHE A 252 -11.19 -9.08 10.13
CA PHE A 252 -10.14 -8.06 10.23
C PHE A 252 -9.27 -8.25 11.49
N LEU A 253 -9.88 -8.58 12.63
CA LEU A 253 -9.15 -8.86 13.86
C LEU A 253 -8.28 -10.11 13.73
N ASP A 254 -8.79 -11.19 13.13
CA ASP A 254 -8.03 -12.40 12.84
C ASP A 254 -6.82 -12.08 11.95
N GLY A 255 -7.02 -11.30 10.90
CA GLY A 255 -5.94 -10.83 10.04
C GLY A 255 -4.88 -10.03 10.78
N ALA A 256 -5.28 -9.14 11.69
CA ALA A 256 -4.35 -8.36 12.52
C ALA A 256 -3.53 -9.27 13.46
N PHE A 257 -4.18 -10.21 14.15
CA PHE A 257 -3.48 -11.18 15.02
C PHE A 257 -2.55 -12.08 14.21
N PHE A 258 -2.98 -12.55 13.04
CA PHE A 258 -2.15 -13.31 12.11
C PHE A 258 -0.85 -12.56 11.75
N ILE A 259 -0.96 -11.31 11.30
CA ILE A 259 0.20 -10.50 10.90
C ILE A 259 1.12 -10.27 12.10
N TYR A 260 0.55 -9.96 13.26
CA TYR A 260 1.32 -9.74 14.48
C TYR A 260 2.05 -11.00 14.95
N GLY A 261 1.36 -12.15 15.00
CA GLY A 261 1.95 -13.45 15.35
C GLY A 261 3.09 -13.85 14.40
N HIS A 262 2.88 -13.69 13.08
CA HIS A 262 3.93 -13.85 12.08
C HIS A 262 5.14 -12.96 12.41
N THR A 263 4.89 -11.66 12.59
CA THR A 263 5.95 -10.66 12.75
C THR A 263 6.79 -10.92 14.00
N MET A 264 6.13 -11.25 15.12
CA MET A 264 6.80 -11.54 16.38
C MET A 264 7.66 -12.80 16.29
N LEU A 265 7.11 -13.90 15.77
CA LEU A 265 7.86 -15.15 15.69
C LEU A 265 8.99 -15.09 14.66
N GLN A 266 8.77 -14.42 13.53
CA GLN A 266 9.82 -14.16 12.55
C GLN A 266 10.95 -13.31 13.15
N ARG A 267 10.60 -12.25 13.89
CA ARG A 267 11.57 -11.30 14.42
C ARG A 267 12.48 -11.92 15.49
N ILE A 268 11.91 -12.76 16.35
CA ILE A 268 12.63 -13.31 17.51
C ILE A 268 13.27 -14.66 17.18
N CYS A 269 12.56 -15.53 16.46
CA CYS A 269 12.99 -16.92 16.26
C CYS A 269 13.34 -17.25 14.80
N GLY A 270 13.03 -16.36 13.84
CA GLY A 270 13.18 -16.67 12.41
C GLY A 270 12.18 -17.71 11.89
N LEU A 271 11.10 -17.98 12.64
CA LEU A 271 10.10 -19.01 12.33
C LEU A 271 8.80 -18.38 11.79
N GLY A 272 8.90 -17.38 10.91
CA GLY A 272 7.76 -16.74 10.28
C GLY A 272 7.04 -17.64 9.25
N TYR A 273 5.90 -17.15 8.77
CA TYR A 273 4.96 -17.86 7.89
C TYR A 273 5.57 -18.61 6.70
N LEU A 274 6.59 -18.02 6.06
CA LEU A 274 7.27 -18.61 4.89
C LEU A 274 8.62 -19.26 5.25
N SER A 275 8.94 -19.39 6.55
CA SER A 275 10.15 -20.06 7.00
C SER A 275 10.12 -21.56 6.65
N PRO A 276 11.29 -22.20 6.48
CA PRO A 276 11.35 -23.65 6.27
C PRO A 276 10.63 -24.46 7.36
N TRP A 277 10.71 -24.00 8.61
CA TRP A 277 10.02 -24.60 9.75
C TRP A 277 8.49 -24.58 9.56
N ALA A 278 7.93 -23.40 9.24
CA ALA A 278 6.50 -23.25 9.07
C ALA A 278 5.98 -24.04 7.87
N VAL A 279 6.70 -24.01 6.75
CA VAL A 279 6.34 -24.77 5.54
C VAL A 279 6.37 -26.28 5.79
N ALA A 280 7.33 -26.77 6.58
CA ALA A 280 7.47 -28.20 6.87
C ALA A 280 6.43 -28.71 7.86
N LEU A 281 6.14 -27.95 8.92
CA LEU A 281 5.29 -28.42 10.03
C LEU A 281 3.82 -28.00 9.91
N LEU A 282 3.52 -27.01 9.07
CA LEU A 282 2.18 -26.50 8.81
C LEU A 282 2.02 -26.39 7.27
N PRO A 283 1.81 -27.49 6.54
CA PRO A 283 1.95 -27.52 5.09
C PRO A 283 0.84 -26.76 4.34
N SER A 284 -0.39 -26.73 4.85
CA SER A 284 -1.48 -25.95 4.24
C SER A 284 -1.47 -24.49 4.68
N ARG A 285 -2.05 -23.61 3.85
CA ARG A 285 -2.23 -22.19 4.20
C ARG A 285 -3.12 -22.04 5.42
N ARG A 286 -4.23 -22.80 5.49
CA ARG A 286 -5.13 -22.83 6.64
C ARG A 286 -4.39 -23.13 7.94
N GLU A 287 -3.63 -24.22 8.01
CA GLU A 287 -2.88 -24.60 9.22
C GLU A 287 -1.92 -23.49 9.68
N ARG A 288 -1.21 -22.87 8.73
CA ARG A 288 -0.34 -21.72 9.07
C ARG A 288 -1.15 -20.55 9.58
N ASN A 289 -2.22 -20.16 8.89
CA ASN A 289 -3.04 -19.02 9.28
C ASN A 289 -3.59 -19.21 10.70
N ASP A 290 -4.11 -20.39 11.01
CA ASP A 290 -4.67 -20.72 12.31
C ASP A 290 -3.59 -20.64 13.40
N PHE A 291 -2.40 -21.19 13.14
CA PHE A 291 -1.25 -21.12 14.06
C PHE A 291 -0.81 -19.68 14.34
N TYR A 292 -0.55 -18.87 13.31
CA TYR A 292 -0.06 -17.49 13.53
C TYR A 292 -1.14 -16.57 14.11
N THR A 293 -2.42 -16.84 13.83
CA THR A 293 -3.54 -16.14 14.48
C THR A 293 -3.59 -16.48 15.96
N ALA A 294 -3.51 -17.76 16.32
CA ALA A 294 -3.48 -18.21 17.72
C ALA A 294 -2.27 -17.62 18.47
N LEU A 295 -1.09 -17.68 17.86
CA LEU A 295 0.12 -17.11 18.44
C LEU A 295 0.00 -15.59 18.66
N GLY A 296 -0.56 -14.87 17.68
CA GLY A 296 -0.78 -13.43 17.80
C GLY A 296 -1.73 -13.05 18.93
N ARG A 297 -2.68 -13.93 19.29
CA ARG A 297 -3.57 -13.75 20.43
C ARG A 297 -2.90 -14.05 21.77
N LEU A 298 -1.95 -15.00 21.81
CA LEU A 298 -1.26 -15.42 23.03
C LEU A 298 -0.11 -14.48 23.41
N VAL A 299 0.65 -13.98 22.43
CA VAL A 299 1.86 -13.19 22.69
C VAL A 299 1.50 -11.74 23.03
N PRO A 300 1.76 -11.24 24.26
CA PRO A 300 1.48 -9.85 24.60
C PRO A 300 2.43 -8.89 23.85
N PRO A 301 1.98 -7.67 23.51
CA PRO A 301 2.84 -6.67 22.87
C PRO A 301 3.98 -6.21 23.79
N GLY A 302 5.14 -5.95 23.20
CA GLY A 302 6.29 -5.37 23.88
C GLY A 302 7.25 -6.38 24.52
N ALA A 303 7.97 -5.95 25.56
CA ALA A 303 9.07 -6.71 26.15
C ALA A 303 8.66 -8.08 26.72
N ALA A 304 7.44 -8.18 27.27
CA ALA A 304 6.92 -9.44 27.81
C ALA A 304 6.77 -10.51 26.71
N GLY A 305 6.23 -10.15 25.55
CA GLY A 305 6.11 -11.08 24.42
C GLY A 305 7.47 -11.45 23.82
N ILE A 306 8.42 -10.51 23.81
CA ILE A 306 9.80 -10.80 23.40
C ILE A 306 10.42 -11.85 24.33
N GLU A 307 10.30 -11.67 25.64
CA GLU A 307 10.85 -12.60 26.62
C GLU A 307 10.21 -13.99 26.51
N LEU A 308 8.87 -14.02 26.37
CA LEU A 308 8.13 -15.26 26.18
C LEU A 308 8.61 -16.04 24.95
N LEU A 309 8.90 -15.36 23.84
CA LEU A 309 9.37 -16.02 22.63
C LEU A 309 10.85 -16.44 22.66
N ARG A 310 11.65 -16.00 23.65
CA ARG A 310 13.06 -16.44 23.76
C ARG A 310 13.21 -17.90 24.16
N SER A 311 12.19 -18.50 24.78
CA SER A 311 12.17 -19.92 25.11
C SER A 311 11.77 -20.80 23.92
N VAL A 312 11.26 -20.20 22.83
CA VAL A 312 10.86 -20.91 21.62
C VAL A 312 12.10 -21.26 20.79
N THR A 313 12.18 -22.51 20.33
CA THR A 313 13.25 -23.00 19.47
C THR A 313 12.70 -23.60 18.19
N GLY A 314 13.54 -23.69 17.15
CA GLY A 314 13.17 -24.32 15.87
C GLY A 314 12.96 -25.84 15.95
N GLU A 315 13.24 -26.48 17.09
CA GLU A 315 13.00 -27.92 17.31
C GLU A 315 11.60 -28.19 17.85
N MET A 316 10.91 -27.18 18.36
CA MET A 316 9.56 -27.31 18.89
C MET A 316 8.53 -27.54 17.79
N THR A 317 7.51 -28.34 18.10
CA THR A 317 6.32 -28.47 17.26
C THR A 317 5.45 -27.21 17.39
N PRO A 318 4.58 -26.91 16.40
CA PRO A 318 3.66 -25.78 16.50
C PRO A 318 2.79 -25.82 17.77
N ALA A 319 2.34 -27.01 18.18
CA ALA A 319 1.57 -27.18 19.42
C ALA A 319 2.39 -26.79 20.66
N ALA A 320 3.64 -27.26 20.78
CA ALA A 320 4.51 -26.93 21.89
C ALA A 320 4.82 -25.42 21.97
N VAL A 321 4.92 -24.74 20.80
CA VAL A 321 5.08 -23.29 20.76
C VAL A 321 3.86 -22.58 21.34
N LEU A 322 2.65 -22.98 20.94
CA LEU A 322 1.41 -22.39 21.47
C LEU A 322 1.23 -22.67 22.97
N GLU A 323 1.52 -23.90 23.42
CA GLU A 323 1.47 -24.27 24.85
C GLU A 323 2.43 -23.41 25.67
N THR A 324 3.66 -23.22 25.19
CA THR A 324 4.65 -22.36 25.85
C THR A 324 4.15 -20.91 25.96
N CYS A 325 3.47 -20.41 24.92
CA CYS A 325 2.96 -19.04 24.92
C CYS A 325 1.67 -18.85 25.74
N ALA A 326 0.94 -19.93 26.04
CA ALA A 326 -0.29 -19.89 26.81
C ALA A 326 -0.05 -19.76 28.33
N GLY A 327 1.13 -20.16 28.81
CA GLY A 327 1.50 -20.15 30.24
C GLY A 327 1.18 -21.47 30.91
#